data_AF-A0A3M1N837-F1
#
_entry.id   AF-A0A3M1N837-F1
#
_cell.length_a   1.000
_cell.length_b   1.000
_cell.length_c   1.000
_cell.angle_alpha   90.00
_cell.angle_beta   90.00
_cell.angle_gamma   90.00
#
_symmetry.space_group_name_H-M   'P 1'
#
loop_
_entity.id
_entity.type
_entity.pdbx_description
1 polymer ?
#
loop_
_entity_poly.entity_id
_entity_poly.type
_entity_poly.pdbx_seq_one_letter_code
_entity_poly.pdbx_strand_id
1 'polypeptide(L)' 'MNIALWIAQGILLLMYLMAGAMKAFQPDKVRQNPQMTWAQDKSEGYIRFIGTAELLGALGMVLPMLTG' A
#
# COMPACT_ATOMS: atom_id res chain seq x y z
N MET A 1 -18.65 4.57 -18.54
CA MET A 1 -17.73 3.56 -18.00
C MET A 1 -16.40 3.65 -18.73
N ASN A 2 -15.39 4.31 -18.16
CA ASN A 2 -14.06 4.39 -18.80
C ASN A 2 -13.28 3.13 -18.43
N ILE A 3 -13.30 2.13 -19.31
CA ILE A 3 -12.56 0.86 -19.12
C ILE A 3 -11.08 1.13 -18.82
N ALA A 4 -10.49 2.15 -19.45
CA ALA A 4 -9.13 2.60 -19.16
C ALA A 4 -8.92 2.99 -17.69
N LEU A 5 -9.88 3.67 -17.06
CA LEU A 5 -9.80 4.05 -15.64
C LEU A 5 -9.92 2.83 -14.73
N TRP A 6 -10.80 1.87 -15.05
CA TRP A 6 -10.92 0.61 -14.30
C TRP A 6 -9.63 -0.20 -14.33
N ILE A 7 -9.00 -0.32 -15.50
CA ILE A 7 -7.72 -1.04 -15.63
C ILE A 7 -6.64 -0.33 -14.82
N ALA A 8 -6.51 0.99 -14.96
CA ALA A 8 -5.53 1.77 -14.22
C ALA A 8 -5.73 1.63 -12.70
N GLN A 9 -6.97 1.74 -12.21
CA GLN A 9 -7.28 1.58 -10.79
C GLN A 9 -7.07 0.16 -10.29
N GLY A 10 -7.41 -0.87 -11.07
CA GLY A 10 -7.16 -2.26 -10.70
C GLY A 10 -5.66 -2.53 -10.51
N ILE A 11 -4.82 -2.00 -11.40
CA ILE A 11 -3.36 -2.08 -11.26
C ILE A 11 -2.89 -1.35 -10.01
N LEU A 12 -3.34 -0.11 -9.80
CA LEU A 12 -2.96 0.69 -8.62
C LEU A 12 -3.39 0.03 -7.32
N LEU A 13 -4.61 -0.53 -7.26
CA LEU A 13 -5.11 -1.29 -6.12
C LEU A 13 -4.14 -2.43 -5.78
N LEU A 14 -3.78 -3.26 -6.76
CA LEU A 14 -2.89 -4.39 -6.54
C LEU A 14 -1.51 -3.93 -6.06
N MET A 15 -0.95 -2.89 -6.66
CA MET A 15 0.34 -2.32 -6.24
C MET A 15 0.31 -1.83 -4.79
N TYR A 16 -0.70 -1.06 -4.41
CA TYR A 16 -0.85 -0.54 -3.05
C TYR A 16 -1.16 -1.64 -2.04
N LEU A 17 -1.95 -2.66 -2.40
CA LEU A 17 -2.20 -3.80 -1.54
C LEU A 17 -0.91 -4.58 -1.26
N MET A 18 -0.10 -4.85 -2.29
CA MET A 18 1.18 -5.54 -2.11
C MET A 18 2.15 -4.73 -1.25
N ALA A 19 2.33 -3.44 -1.57
CA ALA A 19 3.22 -2.56 -0.82
C ALA A 19 2.77 -2.38 0.65
N GLY A 20 1.48 -2.11 0.83
CA GLY A 20 0.87 -1.91 2.14
C GLY A 20 0.92 -3.16 3.01
N ALA A 21 0.63 -4.34 2.44
CA ALA A 21 0.71 -5.61 3.15
C ALA A 21 2.13 -5.93 3.60
N MET A 22 3.14 -5.69 2.76
CA MET A 22 4.53 -5.90 3.12
C MET A 22 4.93 -5.04 4.32
N LYS A 23 4.54 -3.76 4.36
CA LYS A 23 4.84 -2.83 5.45
C LYS A 23 4.02 -3.09 6.72
N ALA A 24 2.75 -3.44 6.58
CA ALA A 24 1.85 -3.68 7.71
C ALA A 24 2.16 -5.00 8.43
N PHE A 25 2.48 -6.06 7.68
CA PHE A 25 2.63 -7.41 8.24
C PHE A 25 4.07 -7.89 8.32
N GLN A 26 5.00 -7.31 7.55
CA GLN A 26 6.41 -7.71 7.52
C GLN A 26 7.38 -6.52 7.69
N PRO A 27 7.19 -5.68 8.74
CA PRO A 27 8.00 -4.47 8.95
C PRO A 27 9.50 -4.76 9.11
N ASP A 28 9.89 -5.91 9.69
CA ASP A 28 11.30 -6.30 9.81
C ASP A 28 11.96 -6.57 8.46
N LYS A 29 11.24 -7.23 7.54
CA LYS A 29 11.72 -7.44 6.16
C LYS A 29 11.85 -6.12 5.42
N VAL A 30 10.93 -5.20 5.64
CA VAL A 30 11.00 -3.84 5.08
C VAL A 30 12.21 -3.08 5.62
N ARG A 31 12.48 -3.17 6.93
CA ARG A 31 13.66 -2.57 7.56
C ARG A 31 14.97 -3.07 7.00
N GLN A 32 15.03 -4.36 6.70
CA GLN A 32 16.24 -5.01 6.18
C GLN A 32 16.39 -4.88 4.67
N ASN A 33 15.39 -4.34 3.96
CA ASN A 33 15.45 -4.20 2.51
C ASN A 33 16.41 -3.06 2.13
N PRO A 34 17.50 -3.34 1.38
CA PRO A 34 18.46 -2.31 0.95
C PRO A 34 17.84 -1.26 0.03
N GLN A 35 16.71 -1.56 -0.62
CA GLN A 35 15.97 -0.61 -1.45
C GLN A 35 15.05 0.32 -0.63
N MET A 36 14.89 0.07 0.67
CA MET A 36 14.02 0.84 1.58
C MET A 36 14.83 1.50 2.69
N THR A 37 15.86 2.26 2.31
CA THR A 37 16.77 2.95 3.26
C THR A 37 16.02 3.86 4.24
N TRP A 38 14.91 4.48 3.83
CA TRP A 38 14.06 5.30 4.70
C TRP A 38 13.50 4.55 5.92
N ALA A 39 13.35 3.21 5.83
CA ALA A 39 12.73 2.38 6.85
C ALA A 39 13.73 1.84 7.89
N GLN A 40 15.03 1.82 7.58
CA GLN A 40 16.07 1.20 8.39
C GLN A 40 16.10 1.73 9.84
N ASP A 41 15.91 3.05 9.99
CA ASP A 41 16.03 3.77 11.26
C ASP A 41 14.67 3.98 11.95
N LYS A 42 13.59 3.45 11.35
CA LYS A 42 12.23 3.65 11.87
C LYS A 42 11.83 2.54 12.83
N SER A 43 10.95 2.89 13.76
CA SER A 43 10.31 1.92 14.63
C SER A 43 9.35 1.05 13.82
N GLU A 44 9.15 -0.18 14.28
CA GLU A 44 8.21 -1.13 13.68
C GLU A 44 6.80 -0.53 13.56
N GLY A 45 6.34 0.14 14.61
CA GLY A 45 5.04 0.80 14.64
C GLY A 45 4.87 1.87 13.55
N TYR A 46 5.93 2.64 13.25
CA TYR A 46 5.89 3.65 12.18
C TYR A 46 5.77 2.99 10.79
N ILE A 47 6.50 1.90 10.56
CA ILE A 47 6.43 1.16 9.29
C ILE A 47 5.05 0.52 9.11
N ARG A 48 4.49 -0.06 10.19
CA ARG A 48 3.13 -0.60 10.19
C ARG A 48 2.08 0.47 9.95
N PHE A 49 2.24 1.66 10.53
CA PHE A 49 1.35 2.79 10.30
C PHE A 49 1.32 3.16 8.81
N ILE A 50 2.48 3.29 8.17
CA ILE A 50 2.56 3.55 6.72
C ILE A 50 1.88 2.44 5.92
N GLY A 51 2.18 1.17 6.22
CA GLY A 51 1.56 0.05 5.51
C GLY A 51 0.04 0.04 5.64
N THR A 52 -0.48 0.32 6.83
CA THR A 52 -1.93 0.40 7.07
C THR A 52 -2.55 1.57 6.33
N ALA A 53 -1.89 2.73 6.30
CA ALA A 53 -2.34 3.89 5.54
C ALA A 53 -2.38 3.61 4.03
N GLU A 54 -1.40 2.87 3.49
CA GLU A 54 -1.40 2.44 2.08
C GLU A 54 -2.56 1.48 1.77
N LEU A 55 -2.86 0.54 2.67
CA LEU A 55 -4.01 -0.36 2.52
C LEU A 55 -5.34 0.40 2.53
N LEU A 56 -5.50 1.34 3.47
CA LEU A 56 -6.68 2.20 3.53
C LEU A 56 -6.81 3.10 2.29
N GLY A 57 -5.69 3.63 1.80
CA GLY A 57 -5.65 4.40 0.55
C GLY A 57 -6.05 3.57 -0.67
N ALA A 58 -5.61 2.31 -0.75
CA ALA A 58 -6.00 1.38 -1.80
C ALA A 58 -7.53 1.13 -1.79
N LEU A 59 -8.10 0.90 -0.61
CA LEU A 59 -9.54 0.75 -0.44
C LEU A 59 -10.29 2.05 -0.79
N GLY A 60 -9.79 3.20 -0.34
CA GLY A 60 -10.36 4.51 -0.62
C GLY A 60 -10.35 4.88 -2.12
N MET A 61 -9.41 4.36 -2.89
CA MET A 61 -9.37 4.56 -4.35
C MET A 61 -10.48 3.77 -5.07
N VAL A 62 -10.79 2.56 -4.59
CA VAL A 62 -11.71 1.64 -5.27
C VAL A 62 -13.15 1.80 -4.79
N LEU A 63 -13.36 2.16 -3.53
CA LEU A 63 -14.69 2.32 -2.93
C LEU A 63 -15.64 3.23 -3.73
N PRO A 64 -15.26 4.46 -4.12
CA PRO A 64 -16.13 5.33 -4.90
C PRO A 64 -16.61 4.66 -6.19
N MET A 65 -15.74 3.93 -6.88
CA MET A 65 -16.09 3.28 -8.14
C MET A 65 -17.03 2.08 -7.96
N LEU A 66 -17.00 1.43 -6.79
CA LEU A 66 -17.93 0.36 -6.43
C LEU A 66 -19.27 0.89 -5.92
N THR A 67 -19.30 2.10 -5.34
CA THR A 67 -20.48 2.65 -4.68
C THR A 67 -21.19 3.79 -5.43
N GLY A 68 -20.57 4.42 -6.45
CA GLY A 68 -21.18 5.50 -7.23
C GLY A 68 -20.20 6.43 -7.92
#